data_AF-A0A0F7PC66-F1
#
_entry.id   AF-A0A0F7PC66-F1
#
_cell.length_a   1.000
_cell.length_b   1.000
_cell.length_c   1.000
_cell.angle_alpha   90.00
_cell.angle_beta   90.00
_cell.angle_gamma   90.00
#
_symmetry.space_group_name_H-M   'P 1'
#
loop_
_entity.id
_entity.type
_entity.pdbx_description
1 polymer ?
#
loop_
_entity_poly.entity_id
_entity_poly.type
_entity_poly.pdbx_seq_one_letter_code
_entity_poly.pdbx_strand_id
1 'polypeptide(L)'
;MIQGDDGSRTKVSGTLSETISVNVADRVDLYSLLSECLKHPSDRFIEQVSRGGLEADLRSLTSNGVRDGVESIPIPDGDDPGLRAQYRSAFEGYRDQFAPPAESPYKEWYGDRDGGLMGGPPASAMERRYDALDVDIPASYPPDHVALELEYASLLLEAGDEEAFAAFLPQHLDWIPAFRRLTSRTADAPFYQWVVDLMAGVVVADRDRYDVDPPSNETVNAMVARVNGTNERSVPTEV
;
A
#
# COMPACT_ATOMS: atom_id res chain seq x y z
N MET A 1 -30.71 -2.55 50.31
CA MET A 1 -29.42 -3.27 50.37
C MET A 1 -29.26 -3.94 49.01
N ILE A 2 -28.61 -3.22 48.08
CA ILE A 2 -27.32 -3.60 47.45
C ILE A 2 -27.56 -4.35 46.12
N GLN A 3 -27.51 -3.60 45.00
CA GLN A 3 -26.52 -3.67 43.90
C GLN A 3 -26.86 -4.77 42.89
N GLY A 4 -27.13 -4.43 41.62
CA GLY A 4 -26.12 -4.33 40.56
C GLY A 4 -26.11 -5.70 39.84
N ASP A 5 -26.31 -5.82 38.54
CA ASP A 5 -25.30 -5.45 37.56
C ASP A 5 -25.88 -5.47 36.14
N ASP A 6 -25.27 -4.61 35.35
CA ASP A 6 -25.49 -4.22 33.97
C ASP A 6 -25.24 -5.39 33.01
N GLY A 7 -26.26 -5.73 32.22
CA GLY A 7 -26.17 -6.69 31.13
C GLY A 7 -25.32 -6.13 29.99
N SER A 8 -24.01 -6.28 30.14
CA SER A 8 -22.94 -6.28 29.13
C SER A 8 -23.39 -5.98 27.71
N ARG A 9 -23.27 -4.70 27.35
CA ARG A 9 -23.17 -4.24 25.97
C ARG A 9 -21.69 -4.36 25.56
N THR A 10 -21.27 -5.54 25.12
CA THR A 10 -19.92 -5.73 24.57
C THR A 10 -19.84 -5.02 23.22
N LYS A 11 -19.47 -3.73 23.24
CA LYS A 11 -18.93 -3.04 22.08
C LYS A 11 -17.55 -3.63 21.82
N VAL A 12 -17.45 -4.55 20.85
CA VAL A 12 -16.18 -4.80 20.17
C VAL A 12 -16.02 -3.67 19.16
N SER A 13 -15.59 -2.50 19.63
CA SER A 13 -14.95 -1.51 18.77
C SER A 13 -13.58 -2.08 18.42
N GLY A 14 -13.45 -2.67 17.23
CA GLY A 14 -12.15 -3.00 16.67
C GLY A 14 -11.35 -1.72 16.49
N THR A 15 -10.42 -1.49 17.41
CA THR A 15 -9.40 -0.44 17.33
C THR A 15 -8.59 -0.64 16.05
N LEU A 16 -8.27 0.47 15.39
CA LEU A 16 -7.36 0.54 14.25
C LEU A 16 -6.10 -0.26 14.62
N SER A 17 -5.85 -1.35 13.89
CA SER A 17 -4.71 -2.24 14.10
C SER A 17 -3.42 -1.43 14.09
N GLU A 18 -2.65 -1.56 15.18
CA GLU A 18 -1.36 -0.92 15.40
C GLU A 18 -0.50 -1.04 14.14
N THR A 19 -0.01 0.10 13.63
CA THR A 19 0.89 0.12 12.48
C THR A 19 2.21 -0.55 12.88
N ILE A 20 2.77 -1.38 11.99
CA ILE A 20 4.10 -1.96 12.17
C ILE A 20 5.10 -0.82 12.39
N SER A 21 5.79 -0.82 13.53
CA SER A 21 6.87 0.14 13.80
C SER A 21 8.17 -0.39 13.20
N VAL A 22 8.70 0.30 12.19
CA VAL A 22 9.90 -0.12 11.46
C VAL A 22 11.06 0.82 11.78
N ASN A 23 12.19 0.27 12.21
CA ASN A 23 13.45 0.99 12.28
C ASN A 23 14.28 0.63 11.05
N VAL A 24 14.39 1.56 10.11
CA VAL A 24 14.99 1.29 8.79
C VAL A 24 16.51 1.46 8.86
N ALA A 25 17.26 0.41 8.49
CA ALA A 25 18.72 0.43 8.40
C ALA A 25 19.17 0.94 7.03
N ASP A 26 18.51 0.47 5.97
CA ASP A 26 18.74 0.87 4.59
C ASP A 26 17.39 1.16 3.92
N ARG A 27 17.15 2.44 3.62
CA ARG A 27 15.86 2.92 3.09
C ARG A 27 15.76 2.69 1.59
N VAL A 28 16.88 2.80 0.85
CA VAL A 28 16.90 2.61 -0.61
C VAL A 28 16.46 1.19 -0.93
N ASP A 29 17.10 0.22 -0.29
CA ASP A 29 16.82 -1.20 -0.51
C ASP A 29 15.44 -1.60 0.03
N LEU A 30 14.97 -0.98 1.12
CA LEU A 30 13.63 -1.27 1.66
C LEU A 30 12.50 -0.78 0.74
N TYR A 31 12.59 0.44 0.20
CA TYR A 31 11.62 0.93 -0.77
C TYR A 31 11.63 0.10 -2.06
N SER A 32 12.82 -0.31 -2.51
CA SER A 32 12.98 -1.22 -3.65
C SER A 32 12.34 -2.59 -3.41
N LEU A 33 12.56 -3.17 -2.23
CA LEU A 33 11.97 -4.46 -1.86
C LEU A 33 10.44 -4.37 -1.78
N LEU A 34 9.90 -3.31 -1.19
CA LEU A 34 8.45 -3.08 -1.11
C LEU A 34 7.82 -2.85 -2.49
N SER A 35 8.53 -2.16 -3.40
CA SER A 35 8.13 -2.04 -4.80
C SER A 35 7.96 -3.42 -5.43
N GLU A 36 8.96 -4.30 -5.32
CA GLU A 36 8.88 -5.66 -5.86
C GLU A 36 7.76 -6.48 -5.23
N CYS A 37 7.52 -6.35 -3.93
CA CYS A 37 6.43 -7.04 -3.24
C CYS A 37 5.03 -6.64 -3.75
N LEU A 38 4.87 -5.42 -4.27
CA LEU A 38 3.60 -4.87 -4.74
C LEU A 38 3.44 -4.94 -6.26
N LYS A 39 4.41 -5.49 -7.00
CA LYS A 39 4.25 -5.87 -8.42
C LYS A 39 3.44 -7.16 -8.52
N HIS A 40 2.96 -7.47 -9.72
CA HIS A 40 2.30 -8.74 -9.97
C HIS A 40 3.35 -9.85 -9.75
N PRO A 41 3.10 -10.84 -8.87
CA PRO A 41 4.14 -11.74 -8.41
C PRO A 41 4.65 -12.63 -9.56
N SER A 42 5.94 -12.50 -9.85
CA SER A 42 6.66 -13.35 -10.82
C SER A 42 6.97 -14.72 -10.21
N ASP A 43 7.28 -15.71 -11.05
CA ASP A 43 7.69 -17.05 -10.56
C ASP A 43 8.94 -16.98 -9.69
N ARG A 44 9.89 -16.10 -10.05
CA ARG A 44 11.11 -15.85 -9.26
C ARG A 44 10.78 -15.28 -7.89
N PHE A 45 9.87 -14.30 -7.82
CA PHE A 45 9.48 -13.70 -6.55
C PHE A 45 8.77 -14.72 -5.65
N ILE A 46 7.87 -15.53 -6.22
CA ILE A 46 7.18 -16.61 -5.50
C ILE A 46 8.21 -17.59 -4.92
N GLU A 47 9.19 -18.02 -5.73
CA GLU A 47 10.26 -18.93 -5.30
C GLU A 47 11.13 -18.32 -4.18
N GLN A 48 11.46 -17.03 -4.27
CA GLN A 48 12.20 -16.30 -3.23
C GLN A 48 11.44 -16.27 -1.91
N VAL A 49 10.14 -15.92 -1.95
CA VAL A 49 9.28 -15.89 -0.77
C VAL A 49 9.16 -17.28 -0.14
N SER A 50 8.89 -18.31 -0.93
CA SER A 50 8.79 -19.70 -0.44
C SER A 50 10.09 -20.25 0.15
N ARG A 51 11.25 -19.69 -0.20
CA ARG A 51 12.56 -20.06 0.35
C ARG A 51 12.98 -19.21 1.55
N GLY A 52 12.14 -18.31 2.03
CA GLY A 52 12.46 -17.39 3.12
C GLY A 52 13.42 -16.26 2.73
N GLY A 53 13.60 -16.01 1.42
CA GLY A 53 14.46 -14.94 0.92
C GLY A 53 13.96 -13.56 1.35
N LEU A 54 12.66 -13.30 1.20
CA LEU A 54 12.04 -12.03 1.64
C LEU A 54 12.26 -11.76 3.14
N GLU A 55 12.15 -12.80 3.98
CA GLU A 55 12.39 -12.68 5.43
C GLU A 55 13.85 -12.35 5.73
N ALA A 56 14.79 -12.98 5.01
CA ALA A 56 16.21 -12.71 5.14
C ALA A 56 16.54 -11.27 4.72
N ASP A 57 15.99 -10.81 3.59
CA ASP A 57 16.18 -9.46 3.07
C ASP A 57 15.64 -8.43 4.09
N LEU A 58 14.40 -8.57 4.56
CA LEU A 58 13.81 -7.65 5.54
C LEU A 58 14.58 -7.59 6.87
N ARG A 59 15.06 -8.74 7.34
CA ARG A 59 15.91 -8.80 8.55
C ARG A 59 17.22 -8.03 8.35
N SER A 60 17.79 -8.04 7.14
CA SER A 60 19.02 -7.31 6.84
C SER A 60 18.80 -5.78 6.74
N LEU A 61 17.61 -5.36 6.30
CA LEU A 61 17.27 -3.96 6.02
C LEU A 61 16.70 -3.20 7.22
N THR A 62 16.50 -3.87 8.36
CA THR A 62 15.88 -3.29 9.56
C THR A 62 16.81 -3.36 10.78
N SER A 63 16.98 -2.24 11.49
CA SER A 63 17.89 -2.13 12.64
C SER A 63 17.18 -2.51 13.94
N ASN A 64 17.80 -3.38 14.76
CA ASN A 64 17.28 -3.90 16.04
C ASN A 64 16.08 -4.85 15.96
N GLY A 65 15.84 -5.45 14.79
CA GLY A 65 14.67 -6.28 14.55
C GLY A 65 13.41 -5.42 14.44
N VAL A 66 12.51 -5.80 13.55
CA VAL A 66 11.20 -5.18 13.50
C VAL A 66 10.43 -5.59 14.75
N ARG A 67 9.97 -4.63 15.57
CA ARG A 67 9.16 -4.97 16.74
C ARG A 67 7.74 -5.36 16.29
N ASP A 68 7.26 -6.47 16.84
CA ASP A 68 5.93 -7.10 16.73
C ASP A 68 5.20 -6.92 15.38
N GLY A 69 5.22 -7.98 14.55
CA GLY A 69 4.35 -8.11 13.36
C GLY A 69 5.03 -8.51 12.05
N VAL A 70 6.31 -8.17 11.83
CA VAL A 70 7.07 -8.58 10.62
C VAL A 70 7.73 -9.94 10.77
N GLU A 71 7.95 -10.40 12.01
CA GLU A 71 8.59 -11.70 12.28
C GLU A 71 7.74 -12.91 11.84
N SER A 72 6.46 -12.70 11.52
CA SER A 72 5.57 -13.75 11.02
C SER A 72 4.98 -13.33 9.66
N ILE A 73 5.80 -13.40 8.61
CA ILE A 73 5.32 -13.23 7.23
C ILE A 73 4.26 -14.31 6.96
N PRO A 74 3.03 -13.96 6.55
CA PRO A 74 1.99 -14.95 6.23
C PRO A 74 2.24 -15.54 4.84
N ILE A 75 3.28 -16.39 4.76
CA ILE A 75 3.63 -17.16 3.57
C ILE A 75 2.50 -18.15 3.30
N PRO A 76 1.92 -18.18 2.09
CA PRO A 76 0.89 -19.17 1.76
C PRO A 76 1.45 -20.59 1.90
N ASP A 77 0.73 -21.47 2.60
CA ASP A 77 1.06 -22.89 2.72
C ASP A 77 -0.14 -23.81 2.41
N GLY A 78 0.13 -25.09 2.12
CA GLY A 78 -0.92 -26.09 1.94
C GLY A 78 -2.03 -25.70 0.96
N ASP A 79 -3.25 -25.54 1.50
CA ASP A 79 -4.48 -25.21 0.76
C ASP A 79 -4.71 -23.69 0.61
N ASP A 80 -3.82 -22.83 1.15
CA ASP A 80 -3.95 -21.39 1.04
C ASP A 80 -3.90 -20.92 -0.42
N PRO A 81 -4.64 -19.85 -0.76
CA PRO A 81 -4.47 -19.19 -2.05
C PRO A 81 -3.01 -18.75 -2.21
N GLY A 82 -2.35 -19.22 -3.27
CA GLY A 82 -0.99 -18.78 -3.59
C GLY A 82 -0.92 -17.28 -3.90
N LEU A 83 0.29 -16.70 -3.86
CA LEU A 83 0.50 -15.24 -3.99
C LEU A 83 -0.18 -14.59 -5.19
N ARG A 84 -0.25 -15.27 -6.35
CA ARG A 84 -0.99 -14.74 -7.52
C ARG A 84 -2.49 -14.60 -7.25
N ALA A 85 -3.09 -15.56 -6.56
CA ALA A 85 -4.52 -15.52 -6.23
C ALA A 85 -4.79 -14.43 -5.17
N GLN A 86 -3.93 -14.32 -4.16
CA GLN A 86 -4.01 -13.26 -3.17
C GLN A 86 -3.89 -11.87 -3.81
N TYR A 87 -2.94 -11.67 -4.75
CA TYR A 87 -2.75 -10.40 -5.45
C TYR A 87 -4.02 -9.97 -6.18
N ARG A 88 -4.60 -10.89 -6.96
CA ARG A 88 -5.85 -10.62 -7.69
C ARG A 88 -7.01 -10.32 -6.76
N SER A 89 -7.12 -11.06 -5.65
CA SER A 89 -8.16 -10.84 -4.64
C SER A 89 -8.04 -9.46 -4.01
N ALA A 90 -6.81 -9.03 -3.71
CA ALA A 90 -6.55 -7.74 -3.10
C ALA A 90 -6.76 -6.57 -4.06
N PHE A 91 -6.30 -6.69 -5.31
CA PHE A 91 -6.01 -5.52 -6.15
C PHE A 91 -6.73 -5.49 -7.51
N GLU A 92 -7.20 -6.62 -8.06
CA GLU A 92 -7.71 -6.69 -9.45
C GLU A 92 -9.25 -6.80 -9.58
N GLY A 93 -9.99 -6.54 -8.51
CA GLY A 93 -11.43 -6.19 -8.62
C GLY A 93 -12.39 -7.29 -9.04
N TYR A 94 -12.04 -8.57 -8.88
CA TYR A 94 -12.97 -9.68 -9.14
C TYR A 94 -13.99 -9.95 -8.01
N ARG A 95 -13.97 -9.14 -6.93
CA ARG A 95 -14.83 -9.26 -5.75
C ARG A 95 -15.27 -7.86 -5.26
N ASP A 96 -16.36 -7.80 -4.50
CA ASP A 96 -16.99 -6.54 -4.03
C ASP A 96 -16.06 -5.65 -3.16
N GLN A 97 -14.94 -6.18 -2.67
CA GLN A 97 -13.99 -5.46 -1.81
C GLN A 97 -12.55 -5.69 -2.30
N PHE A 98 -12.04 -4.75 -3.09
CA PHE A 98 -10.65 -4.68 -3.54
C PHE A 98 -10.09 -3.27 -3.34
N ALA A 99 -8.76 -3.15 -3.35
CA ALA A 99 -8.01 -1.91 -3.18
C ALA A 99 -7.15 -1.65 -4.43
N PRO A 100 -7.52 -0.71 -5.31
CA PRO A 100 -6.70 -0.38 -6.47
C PRO A 100 -5.27 0.03 -6.04
N PRO A 101 -4.20 -0.60 -6.57
CA PRO A 101 -2.83 -0.31 -6.18
C PRO A 101 -2.26 0.91 -6.93
N ALA A 102 -3.05 1.97 -7.10
CA ALA A 102 -2.66 3.20 -7.80
C ALA A 102 -3.22 4.44 -7.09
N GLU A 103 -2.54 5.58 -7.22
CA GLU A 103 -2.90 6.84 -6.53
C GLU A 103 -4.21 7.46 -7.04
N SER A 104 -4.44 7.46 -8.36
CA SER A 104 -5.55 8.18 -9.00
C SER A 104 -6.94 7.92 -8.41
N PRO A 105 -7.35 6.67 -8.11
CA PRO A 105 -8.64 6.38 -7.49
C PRO A 105 -8.87 7.04 -6.11
N TYR A 106 -7.79 7.42 -5.41
CA TYR A 106 -7.86 8.02 -4.07
C TYR A 106 -7.92 9.55 -4.12
N LYS A 107 -7.50 10.18 -5.23
CA LYS A 107 -7.37 11.63 -5.37
C LYS A 107 -8.61 12.28 -5.97
N GLU A 108 -8.71 13.59 -5.79
CA GLU A 108 -9.71 14.39 -6.48
C GLU A 108 -9.34 14.58 -7.94
N TRP A 109 -10.34 14.44 -8.80
CA TRP A 109 -10.20 14.68 -10.21
C TRP A 109 -10.62 16.11 -10.53
N TYR A 110 -9.72 16.88 -11.15
CA TYR A 110 -10.02 18.20 -11.68
C TYR A 110 -9.76 18.18 -13.19
N GLY A 111 -10.81 18.02 -14.00
CA GLY A 111 -10.73 17.91 -15.48
C GLY A 111 -11.92 17.18 -16.11
N ASP A 112 -12.09 17.30 -17.43
CA ASP A 112 -13.14 16.60 -18.20
C ASP A 112 -12.86 15.08 -18.23
N ARG A 113 -13.90 14.29 -17.93
CA ARG A 113 -13.82 12.83 -17.77
C ARG A 113 -13.86 12.12 -19.13
N ASP A 114 -12.71 11.94 -19.77
CA ASP A 114 -12.55 10.98 -20.87
C ASP A 114 -11.46 9.97 -20.49
N GLY A 115 -11.82 8.85 -19.85
CA GLY A 115 -10.85 7.77 -19.56
C GLY A 115 -11.15 6.82 -18.38
N GLY A 116 -12.09 7.15 -17.50
CA GLY A 116 -12.31 6.39 -16.24
C GLY A 116 -11.47 6.95 -15.08
N LEU A 117 -11.34 6.21 -13.99
CA LEU A 117 -10.66 6.66 -12.75
C LEU A 117 -9.16 6.37 -12.69
N MET A 118 -8.61 5.70 -13.70
CA MET A 118 -7.17 5.47 -13.85
C MET A 118 -6.58 6.56 -14.75
N GLY A 119 -5.32 6.92 -14.54
CA GLY A 119 -4.65 7.91 -15.38
C GLY A 119 -4.98 9.37 -15.02
N GLY A 120 -5.23 9.66 -13.75
CA GLY A 120 -5.50 11.03 -13.28
C GLY A 120 -4.26 11.91 -13.21
N PRO A 121 -4.39 13.15 -12.69
CA PRO A 121 -3.26 14.05 -12.50
C PRO A 121 -2.04 13.42 -11.80
N PRO A 122 -2.20 12.53 -10.79
CA PRO A 122 -1.16 11.63 -10.28
C PRO A 122 -0.35 10.89 -11.35
N ALA A 123 -1.03 10.16 -12.24
CA ALA A 123 -0.39 9.36 -13.27
C ALA A 123 0.43 10.23 -14.23
N SER A 124 -0.14 11.35 -14.69
CA SER A 124 0.63 12.28 -15.54
C SER A 124 1.82 12.91 -14.80
N ALA A 125 1.73 13.09 -13.48
CA ALA A 125 2.86 13.58 -12.69
C ALA A 125 3.97 12.54 -12.58
N MET A 126 3.63 11.28 -12.34
CA MET A 126 4.60 10.19 -12.30
C MET A 126 5.22 9.90 -13.68
N GLU A 127 4.43 9.95 -14.75
CA GLU A 127 4.94 9.82 -16.13
C GLU A 127 6.04 10.86 -16.42
N ARG A 128 5.78 12.15 -16.14
CA ARG A 128 6.79 13.21 -16.29
C ARG A 128 8.05 12.99 -15.46
N ARG A 129 7.93 12.38 -14.28
CA ARG A 129 9.08 12.09 -13.40
C ARG A 129 9.95 10.98 -13.98
N TYR A 130 9.34 9.91 -14.51
CA TYR A 130 10.07 8.82 -15.17
C TYR A 130 10.67 9.26 -16.52
N ASP A 131 9.94 10.06 -17.30
CA ASP A 131 10.44 10.67 -18.54
C ASP A 131 11.69 11.53 -18.28
N ALA A 132 11.70 12.30 -17.18
CA ALA A 132 12.85 13.12 -16.80
C ALA A 132 14.10 12.31 -16.44
N LEU A 133 13.92 11.02 -16.12
CA LEU A 133 15.01 10.07 -15.86
C LEU A 133 15.38 9.25 -17.10
N ASP A 134 14.70 9.43 -18.24
CA ASP A 134 14.85 8.60 -19.45
C ASP A 134 14.60 7.10 -19.17
N VAL A 135 13.64 6.82 -18.29
CA VAL A 135 13.24 5.46 -17.87
C VAL A 135 11.83 5.17 -18.36
N ASP A 136 11.68 4.12 -19.17
CA ASP A 136 10.38 3.66 -19.64
C ASP A 136 9.57 3.00 -18.52
N ILE A 137 8.33 3.45 -18.34
CA ILE A 137 7.37 2.79 -17.45
C ILE A 137 6.85 1.49 -18.11
N PRO A 138 6.84 0.35 -17.42
CA PRO A 138 6.25 -0.87 -17.97
C PRO A 138 4.75 -0.67 -18.26
N ALA A 139 4.33 -0.96 -19.49
CA ALA A 139 2.94 -0.78 -19.95
C ALA A 139 1.90 -1.59 -19.16
N SER A 140 2.33 -2.57 -18.36
CA SER A 140 1.47 -3.35 -17.46
C SER A 140 1.00 -2.58 -16.22
N TYR A 141 1.59 -1.42 -15.92
CA TYR A 141 1.27 -0.62 -14.75
C TYR A 141 0.82 0.78 -15.16
N PRO A 142 -0.21 1.34 -14.50
CA PRO A 142 -0.44 2.77 -14.60
C PRO A 142 0.77 3.52 -14.01
N PRO A 143 1.12 4.71 -14.52
CA PRO A 143 2.30 5.46 -14.03
C PRO A 143 2.31 5.74 -12.52
N ASP A 144 1.14 5.89 -11.92
CA ASP A 144 0.91 6.11 -10.49
C ASP A 144 0.62 4.83 -9.70
N HIS A 145 1.07 3.68 -10.21
CA HIS A 145 1.02 2.44 -9.47
C HIS A 145 1.94 2.51 -8.25
N VAL A 146 1.49 2.03 -7.09
CA VAL A 146 2.25 2.10 -5.83
C VAL A 146 3.66 1.53 -5.94
N ALA A 147 3.83 0.43 -6.68
CA ALA A 147 5.16 -0.14 -6.92
C ALA A 147 6.10 0.83 -7.62
N LEU A 148 5.61 1.60 -8.60
CA LEU A 148 6.41 2.60 -9.31
C LEU A 148 6.66 3.84 -8.45
N GLU A 149 5.72 4.23 -7.60
CA GLU A 149 5.94 5.33 -6.65
C GLU A 149 7.02 4.98 -5.62
N LEU A 150 7.03 3.74 -5.11
CA LEU A 150 8.05 3.25 -4.20
C LEU A 150 9.42 3.11 -4.88
N GLU A 151 9.44 2.62 -6.13
CA GLU A 151 10.66 2.56 -6.93
C GLU A 151 11.25 3.96 -7.15
N TYR A 152 10.42 4.93 -7.52
CA TYR A 152 10.86 6.32 -7.65
C TYR A 152 11.35 6.90 -6.32
N ALA A 153 10.66 6.60 -5.21
CA ALA A 153 11.09 7.02 -3.87
C ALA A 153 12.47 6.44 -3.51
N SER A 154 12.77 5.20 -3.91
CA SER A 154 14.10 4.60 -3.74
C SER A 154 15.18 5.34 -4.54
N LEU A 155 14.87 5.78 -5.76
CA LEU A 155 15.79 6.54 -6.62
C LEU A 155 16.11 7.92 -6.03
N LEU A 156 15.13 8.60 -5.43
CA LEU A 156 15.37 9.87 -4.73
C LEU A 156 16.33 9.68 -3.56
N LEU A 157 16.16 8.61 -2.78
CA LEU A 157 17.03 8.27 -1.66
C LEU A 157 18.43 7.87 -2.13
N GLU A 158 18.54 7.08 -3.20
CA GLU A 158 19.81 6.67 -3.79
C GLU A 158 20.61 7.87 -4.31
N ALA A 159 19.92 8.84 -4.92
CA ALA A 159 20.51 10.11 -5.36
C ALA A 159 20.90 11.04 -4.20
N GLY A 160 20.49 10.74 -2.97
CA GLY A 160 20.70 11.59 -1.79
C GLY A 160 19.85 12.86 -1.79
N ASP A 161 18.78 12.92 -2.58
CA ASP A 161 17.89 14.07 -2.67
C ASP A 161 16.80 13.98 -1.59
N GLU A 162 17.22 14.19 -0.35
CA GLU A 162 16.34 14.11 0.82
C GLU A 162 15.19 15.15 0.79
N GLU A 163 15.42 16.32 0.18
CA GLU A 163 14.39 17.35 0.05
C GLU A 163 13.29 16.91 -0.93
N ALA A 164 13.67 16.38 -2.10
CA ALA A 164 12.70 15.84 -3.04
C ALA A 164 11.94 14.65 -2.45
N PHE A 165 12.62 13.76 -1.72
CA PHE A 165 11.96 12.65 -1.03
C PHE A 165 10.96 13.14 0.02
N ALA A 166 11.34 14.10 0.86
CA ALA A 166 10.45 14.67 1.87
C ALA A 166 9.21 15.33 1.23
N ALA A 167 9.39 16.02 0.10
CA ALA A 167 8.28 16.59 -0.67
C ALA A 167 7.41 15.53 -1.36
N PHE A 168 7.97 14.37 -1.71
CA PHE A 168 7.25 13.26 -2.32
C PHE A 168 6.25 12.61 -1.34
N LEU A 169 6.62 12.46 -0.07
CA LEU A 169 5.76 11.87 0.97
C LEU A 169 4.33 12.45 1.04
N PRO A 170 4.12 13.77 1.21
CA PRO A 170 2.77 14.34 1.27
C PRO A 170 2.11 14.49 -0.10
N GLN A 171 2.86 14.42 -1.20
CA GLN A 171 2.31 14.62 -2.55
C GLN A 171 1.78 13.32 -3.16
N HIS A 172 2.57 12.24 -3.04
CA HIS A 172 2.37 10.99 -3.76
C HIS A 172 2.21 9.77 -2.83
N LEU A 173 2.45 9.91 -1.52
CA LEU A 173 2.30 8.81 -0.54
C LEU A 173 1.35 9.16 0.61
N ASP A 174 0.53 10.21 0.46
CA ASP A 174 -0.54 10.59 1.40
C ASP A 174 -1.79 9.71 1.28
N TRP A 175 -1.94 8.98 0.18
CA TRP A 175 -3.06 8.06 -0.04
C TRP A 175 -2.87 6.67 0.61
N ILE A 176 -1.64 6.34 1.03
CA ILE A 176 -1.26 5.05 1.61
C ILE A 176 -2.15 4.64 2.82
N PRO A 177 -2.53 5.52 3.76
CA PRO A 177 -3.44 5.14 4.84
C PRO A 177 -4.83 4.68 4.36
N ALA A 178 -5.35 5.27 3.28
CA ALA A 178 -6.61 4.86 2.68
C ALA A 178 -6.48 3.52 1.95
N PHE A 179 -5.38 3.33 1.22
CA PHE A 179 -5.04 2.06 0.56
C PHE A 179 -4.90 0.92 1.57
N ARG A 180 -4.19 1.16 2.67
CA ARG A 180 -4.08 0.22 3.81
C ARG A 180 -5.45 -0.20 4.33
N ARG A 181 -6.33 0.77 4.58
CA ARG A 181 -7.67 0.51 5.12
C ARG A 181 -8.57 -0.29 4.18
N LEU A 182 -8.42 -0.13 2.86
CA LEU A 182 -9.14 -0.94 1.89
C LEU A 182 -8.52 -2.34 1.78
N THR A 183 -7.19 -2.43 1.73
CA THR A 183 -6.47 -3.70 1.66
C THR A 183 -6.78 -4.59 2.86
N SER A 184 -6.87 -4.03 4.07
CA SER A 184 -7.21 -4.78 5.29
C SER A 184 -8.62 -5.41 5.30
N ARG A 185 -9.46 -5.07 4.32
CA ARG A 185 -10.83 -5.62 4.16
C ARG A 185 -10.94 -6.61 3.01
N THR A 186 -9.89 -6.75 2.22
CA THR A 186 -9.84 -7.73 1.13
C THR A 186 -9.92 -9.14 1.71
N ALA A 187 -10.59 -10.04 1.02
CA ALA A 187 -10.65 -11.44 1.43
C ALA A 187 -9.43 -12.19 0.87
N ASP A 188 -9.00 -13.25 1.57
CA ASP A 188 -8.06 -14.24 1.05
C ASP A 188 -6.71 -13.66 0.57
N ALA A 189 -6.23 -12.58 1.19
CA ALA A 189 -4.97 -11.93 0.82
C ALA A 189 -4.07 -11.54 2.02
N PRO A 190 -3.84 -12.44 3.00
CA PRO A 190 -3.07 -12.12 4.20
C PRO A 190 -1.64 -11.63 3.89
N PHE A 191 -0.99 -12.16 2.85
CA PHE A 191 0.34 -11.69 2.43
C PHE A 191 0.34 -10.22 2.03
N TYR A 192 -0.60 -9.80 1.18
CA TYR A 192 -0.64 -8.41 0.72
C TYR A 192 -1.18 -7.45 1.77
N GLN A 193 -2.08 -7.90 2.65
CA GLN A 193 -2.46 -7.13 3.84
C GLN A 193 -1.24 -6.81 4.70
N TRP A 194 -0.39 -7.82 4.93
CA TRP A 194 0.84 -7.66 5.68
C TRP A 194 1.87 -6.76 4.97
N VAL A 195 2.07 -6.93 3.65
CA VAL A 195 2.98 -6.06 2.86
C VAL A 195 2.54 -4.60 2.93
N VAL A 196 1.24 -4.34 2.78
CA VAL A 196 0.71 -2.96 2.82
C VAL A 196 0.79 -2.37 4.22
N ASP A 197 0.60 -3.16 5.26
CA ASP A 197 0.81 -2.72 6.64
C ASP A 197 2.29 -2.38 6.93
N LEU A 198 3.21 -3.19 6.40
CA LEU A 198 4.65 -2.93 6.48
C LEU A 198 5.02 -1.63 5.77
N MET A 199 4.58 -1.47 4.51
CA MET A 199 4.80 -0.25 3.74
C MET A 199 4.24 0.99 4.45
N ALA A 200 3.02 0.90 5.00
CA ALA A 200 2.43 2.01 5.75
C ALA A 200 3.26 2.37 6.99
N GLY A 201 3.83 1.38 7.67
CA GLY A 201 4.76 1.58 8.79
C GLY A 201 6.04 2.30 8.38
N VAL A 202 6.64 1.92 7.24
CA VAL A 202 7.82 2.60 6.69
C VAL A 202 7.50 4.05 6.34
N VAL A 203 6.38 4.32 5.67
CA VAL A 203 5.96 5.68 5.31
C VAL A 203 5.71 6.54 6.56
N VAL A 204 5.15 5.98 7.63
CA VAL A 204 4.99 6.68 8.91
C VAL A 204 6.35 7.02 9.54
N ALA A 205 7.27 6.06 9.60
CA ALA A 205 8.60 6.28 10.14
C ALA A 205 9.35 7.39 9.38
N ASP A 206 9.19 7.45 8.06
CA ASP A 206 9.79 8.49 7.23
C ASP A 206 9.09 9.85 7.39
N ARG A 207 7.76 9.89 7.54
CA ARG A 207 7.06 11.13 7.88
C ARG A 207 7.57 11.74 9.19
N ASP A 208 7.73 10.91 10.22
CA ASP A 208 8.28 11.35 11.51
C ASP A 208 9.72 11.85 11.36
N ARG A 209 10.54 11.19 10.52
CA ARG A 209 11.93 11.58 10.25
C ARG A 209 12.04 12.95 9.58
N TYR A 210 11.13 13.25 8.65
CA TYR A 210 11.14 14.47 7.84
C TYR A 210 10.20 15.57 8.35
N ASP A 211 9.59 15.38 9.53
CA ASP A 211 8.62 16.32 10.12
C ASP A 211 7.45 16.63 9.16
N VAL A 212 6.93 15.60 8.49
CA VAL A 212 5.83 15.70 7.54
C VAL A 212 4.55 15.18 8.20
N ASP A 213 3.57 16.07 8.39
CA ASP A 213 2.28 15.70 8.97
C ASP A 213 1.59 14.57 8.17
N PRO A 214 0.94 13.61 8.85
CA PRO A 214 0.09 12.63 8.19
C PRO A 214 -1.20 13.29 7.65
N PRO A 215 -1.84 12.71 6.63
CA PRO A 215 -3.15 13.17 6.20
C PRO A 215 -4.17 13.05 7.34
N SER A 216 -5.11 14.01 7.42
CA SER A 216 -6.16 13.96 8.43
C SER A 216 -7.07 12.75 8.24
N ASN A 217 -7.71 12.29 9.33
CA ASN A 217 -8.71 11.21 9.25
C ASN A 217 -9.87 11.55 8.30
N GLU A 218 -10.25 12.83 8.20
CA GLU A 218 -11.28 13.29 7.27
C GLU A 218 -10.82 13.11 5.81
N THR A 219 -9.59 13.50 5.51
CA THR A 219 -8.95 13.29 4.20
C THR A 219 -8.91 11.81 3.83
N VAL A 220 -8.47 10.95 4.75
CA VAL A 220 -8.40 9.49 4.55
C VAL A 220 -9.80 8.90 4.33
N ASN A 221 -10.81 9.34 5.09
CA ASN A 221 -12.20 8.93 4.89
C ASN A 221 -12.74 9.31 3.51
N ALA A 222 -12.42 10.53 3.04
CA ALA A 222 -12.82 11.00 1.71
C ALA A 222 -12.15 10.15 0.60
N MET A 223 -10.87 9.83 0.73
CA MET A 223 -10.15 8.95 -0.20
C MET A 223 -10.81 7.56 -0.28
N VAL A 224 -11.11 6.94 0.87
CA VAL A 224 -11.81 5.63 0.92
C VAL A 224 -13.19 5.71 0.27
N ALA A 225 -13.94 6.79 0.51
CA ALA A 225 -15.26 6.98 -0.08
C ALA A 225 -15.21 7.12 -1.61
N ARG A 226 -14.17 7.77 -2.17
CA ARG A 226 -13.98 7.87 -3.63
C ARG A 226 -13.78 6.50 -4.27
N VAL A 227 -12.97 5.64 -3.66
CA VAL A 227 -12.76 4.28 -4.18
C VAL A 227 -14.02 3.43 -4.05
N ASN A 228 -14.72 3.45 -2.92
CA ASN A 228 -15.96 2.68 -2.77
C ASN A 228 -17.07 3.15 -3.72
N GLY A 229 -17.26 4.46 -3.87
CA GLY A 229 -18.23 5.02 -4.81
C GLY A 229 -17.86 4.80 -6.29
N THR A 230 -16.61 4.40 -6.56
CA THR A 230 -16.15 3.93 -7.86
C THR A 230 -16.56 2.47 -8.09
N ASN A 231 -16.34 1.61 -7.10
CA ASN A 231 -16.67 0.19 -7.20
C ASN A 231 -18.17 -0.04 -7.47
N GLU A 232 -19.05 0.78 -6.89
CA GLU A 232 -20.50 0.70 -7.12
C GLU A 232 -20.93 1.06 -8.55
N ARG A 233 -20.15 1.86 -9.30
CA ARG A 233 -20.48 2.26 -10.67
C ARG A 233 -19.92 1.32 -11.74
N SER A 234 -18.98 0.45 -11.39
CA SER A 234 -18.31 -0.47 -12.32
C SER A 234 -19.00 -1.84 -12.44
N VAL A 235 -20.05 -2.11 -11.66
CA VAL A 235 -20.86 -3.32 -11.81
C VAL A 235 -21.82 -3.14 -12.99
N PRO A 236 -21.66 -3.85 -14.12
CA PRO A 236 -22.66 -3.82 -15.18
C PRO A 236 -23.96 -4.38 -14.62
N THR A 237 -25.05 -3.63 -14.75
CA THR A 237 -26.38 -4.22 -14.59
C THR A 237 -26.55 -5.21 -15.73
N GLU A 238 -26.46 -6.51 -15.43
CA GLU A 238 -26.82 -7.54 -16.42
C GLU A 238 -28.25 -7.28 -16.89
N VAL A 239 -28.41 -7.23 -18.22
CA VAL A 239 -29.70 -7.08 -18.93
C VAL A 239 -30.09 -8.43 -19.52
#